data_AF-A0A838GB34-F1
#
_entry.id   AF-A0A838GB34-F1
#
_cell.length_a   1.000
_cell.length_b   1.000
_cell.length_c   1.000
_cell.angle_alpha   90.00
_cell.angle_beta   90.00
_cell.angle_gamma   90.00
#
_symmetry.space_group_name_H-M   'P 1'
#
loop_
_entity.id
_entity.type
_entity.pdbx_description
1 polymer ?
#
loop_
_entity_poly.entity_id
_entity_poly.type
_entity_poly.pdbx_seq_one_letter_code
_entity_poly.pdbx_strand_id
1 'polypeptide(L)' 'MAELYGKGTGLVKGKGGSMHLFDVANGFYGGYGIVGGHIPLGVGLAFGQAYQKTGGITQLYLGDGAI' A
#
# COMPACT_ATOMS: atom_id res chain seq x y z
N MET A 1 -3.51 3.48 15.77
CA MET A 1 -2.62 3.47 16.96
C MET A 1 -2.03 2.10 17.29
N ALA A 2 -2.77 0.98 17.21
CA ALA A 2 -2.23 -0.34 17.55
C ALA A 2 -0.95 -0.70 16.78
N GLU A 3 -0.93 -0.44 15.47
CA GLU A 3 0.24 -0.70 14.61
C GLU A 3 1.47 0.13 15.01
N LEU A 4 1.27 1.41 15.29
CA LEU A 4 2.34 2.33 15.74
C LEU A 4 3.01 1.85 17.04
N TYR A 5 2.27 1.21 17.93
CA TYR A 5 2.78 0.66 19.19
C TYR A 5 3.22 -0.80 19.08
N GLY A 6 3.31 -1.39 17.88
CA GLY A 6 3.73 -2.78 17.70
C GLY A 6 2.76 -3.81 18.26
N LYS A 7 1.48 -3.45 18.49
CA LYS A 7 0.49 -4.38 19.05
C LYS A 7 0.05 -5.38 17.99
N GLY A 8 -0.19 -6.63 18.41
CA GLY A 8 -0.69 -7.70 17.51
C GLY A 8 -2.05 -7.40 16.87
N THR A 9 -2.83 -6.48 17.44
CA THR A 9 -4.09 -5.97 16.86
C THR A 9 -3.89 -4.83 15.85
N GLY A 10 -2.64 -4.52 15.49
CA GLY A 10 -2.31 -3.59 14.42
C GLY A 10 -2.67 -4.14 13.04
N LEU A 11 -2.81 -3.26 12.04
CA LEU A 11 -3.20 -3.58 10.66
C LEU A 11 -2.33 -4.69 10.04
N VAL A 12 -1.03 -4.65 10.31
CA VAL A 12 -0.06 -5.65 9.87
C VAL A 12 0.59 -6.37 11.06
N LYS A 13 -0.17 -6.48 12.16
CA LYS A 13 0.21 -7.18 13.40
C LYS A 13 1.44 -6.59 14.09
N GLY A 14 1.61 -5.27 14.03
CA GLY A 14 2.69 -4.56 14.72
C GLY A 14 4.04 -4.60 14.00
N LYS A 15 4.09 -5.08 12.76
CA LYS A 15 5.32 -5.19 11.95
C LYS A 15 5.62 -3.95 11.12
N GLY A 16 4.63 -3.09 10.94
CA GLY A 16 4.69 -1.96 10.02
C GLY A 16 5.08 -0.64 10.69
N GLY A 17 4.91 -0.56 12.01
CA GLY A 17 5.25 0.61 12.79
C GLY A 17 4.52 1.87 12.32
N SER A 18 5.25 2.98 12.21
CA SER A 18 4.68 4.29 11.84
C SER A 18 4.46 4.48 10.34
N MET A 19 5.12 3.71 9.47
CA MET A 19 5.18 4.02 8.03
C MET A 19 4.79 2.87 7.10
N HIS A 20 4.84 1.61 7.54
CA HIS A 20 4.60 0.45 6.68
C HIS A 20 3.21 -0.17 6.91
N LEU A 21 2.16 0.61 6.64
CA LEU A 21 0.77 0.19 6.83
C LEU A 21 0.23 -0.53 5.58
N PHE A 22 -0.55 -1.58 5.77
CA PHE A 22 -1.21 -2.31 4.68
C PHE A 22 -2.60 -2.76 5.14
N ASP A 23 -3.63 -2.55 4.31
CA ASP A 23 -4.99 -2.97 4.58
C ASP A 23 -5.72 -3.29 3.26
N VAL A 24 -5.72 -4.58 2.90
CA VAL A 24 -6.33 -5.09 1.66
C VAL A 24 -7.84 -4.90 1.66
N ALA A 25 -8.49 -5.05 2.82
CA ALA A 25 -9.95 -4.97 2.90
C ALA A 25 -10.46 -3.56 2.58
N ASN A 26 -9.69 -2.54 2.95
CA ASN A 26 -9.98 -1.15 2.66
C ASN A 26 -9.26 -0.61 1.40
N GLY A 27 -8.64 -1.48 0.60
CA GLY A 27 -7.94 -1.10 -0.63
C GLY A 27 -6.67 -0.27 -0.41
N PHE A 28 -6.09 -0.30 0.79
CA PHE A 28 -4.87 0.41 1.13
C PHE A 28 -3.65 -0.50 0.97
N TYR A 29 -3.05 -0.45 -0.21
CA TYR A 29 -1.84 -1.21 -0.54
C TYR A 29 -0.58 -0.36 -0.32
N GLY A 30 -0.47 0.30 0.83
CA GLY A 30 0.60 1.26 1.14
C GLY A 30 1.80 0.65 1.86
N GLY A 31 2.68 1.50 2.39
CA GLY A 31 3.67 1.06 3.37
C GLY A 31 4.97 0.45 2.83
N TYR A 32 5.42 0.90 1.66
CA TYR A 32 6.67 0.43 1.07
C TYR A 32 7.87 1.12 1.71
N GLY A 33 8.84 0.33 2.19
CA GLY A 33 10.09 0.86 2.75
C GLY A 33 11.10 1.30 1.69
N ILE A 34 10.96 0.79 0.47
CA ILE A 34 11.78 1.21 -0.67
C ILE A 34 11.06 2.33 -1.41
N VAL A 35 11.66 3.52 -1.39
CA VAL A 35 11.18 4.70 -2.12
C VAL A 35 11.07 4.36 -3.61
N GLY A 36 9.90 4.61 -4.21
CA GLY A 36 9.61 4.32 -5.62
C GLY A 36 9.29 2.85 -5.93
N GLY A 37 9.55 1.91 -5.01
CA GLY A 37 9.32 0.47 -5.24
C GLY A 37 7.86 0.08 -5.49
N HIS A 38 6.92 0.93 -5.07
CA HIS A 38 5.48 0.70 -5.24
C HIS A 38 4.93 1.08 -6.61
N ILE A 39 5.68 1.85 -7.40
CA ILE A 39 5.25 2.30 -8.74
C ILE A 39 4.91 1.10 -9.65
N PRO A 40 5.82 0.13 -9.90
CA PRO A 40 5.49 -1.01 -10.76
C PRO A 40 4.38 -1.89 -10.18
N LEU A 41 4.28 -1.98 -8.84
CA LEU A 41 3.21 -2.73 -8.18
C LEU A 41 1.84 -2.08 -8.37
N GLY A 42 1.74 -0.75 -8.25
CA GLY A 42 0.50 -0.03 -8.52
C GLY A 42 0.09 -0.09 -9.99
N VAL A 43 1.04 -0.06 -10.93
CA VAL A 43 0.74 -0.29 -12.36
C VAL A 43 0.18 -1.70 -12.57
N GLY A 44 0.77 -2.72 -11.93
CA GLY A 44 0.25 -4.09 -11.96
C GLY A 44 -1.17 -4.20 -11.38
N LEU A 45 -1.44 -3.53 -10.26
CA LEU A 45 -2.78 -3.45 -9.68
C LEU A 45 -3.78 -2.80 -10.64
N ALA A 46 -3.43 -1.66 -11.26
CA ALA A 46 -4.27 -0.99 -12.24
C ALA A 46 -4.56 -1.88 -13.46
N PHE A 47 -3.54 -2.57 -13.97
CA PHE A 47 -3.69 -3.53 -15.05
C PHE A 47 -4.62 -4.68 -14.65
N GLY A 48 -4.47 -5.22 -13.44
CA GLY A 48 -5.34 -6.27 -12.91
C GLY A 48 -6.80 -5.83 -12.80
N GLN A 49 -7.06 -4.58 -12.39
CA GLN A 49 -8.42 -4.00 -12.35
C GLN A 49 -9.02 -3.90 -13.77
N ALA A 50 -8.23 -3.42 -14.73
CA ALA A 50 -8.65 -3.33 -16.13
C ALA A 50 -8.92 -4.71 -16.75
N TYR A 51 -8.03 -5.68 -16.52
CA TYR A 51 -8.14 -7.04 -17.02
C TYR A 51 -9.39 -7.76 -16.48
N GLN A 52 -9.69 -7.55 -15.20
CA GLN A 52 -10.85 -8.13 -14.52
C GLN A 52 -12.13 -7.31 -14.70
N LYS A 53 -12.08 -6.17 -15.43
CA LYS A 53 -13.21 -5.28 -15.69
C LYS A 53 -13.97 -4.85 -14.42
N THR A 54 -13.25 -4.59 -13.34
CA THR A 54 -13.84 -4.21 -12.05
C THR A 54 -14.42 -2.80 -12.04
N GLY A 55 -14.00 -1.95 -12.99
CA GLY A 55 -14.33 -0.52 -13.02
C GLY A 55 -13.62 0.31 -11.94
N GLY A 56 -12.69 -0.30 -11.20
CA GLY A 56 -11.92 0.35 -10.14
C GLY A 56 -10.77 1.21 -10.67
N ILE A 57 -10.22 2.04 -9.79
CA ILE A 57 -9.02 2.85 -10.06
C ILE A 57 -7.91 2.49 -9.07
N THR A 58 -6.66 2.67 -9.50
CA THR A 58 -5.48 2.57 -8.62
C THR A 58 -4.83 3.94 -8.53
N GLN A 59 -4.68 4.45 -7.30
CA GLN A 59 -4.02 5.73 -7.04
C GLN A 59 -2.62 5.50 -6.47
N LEU A 60 -1.65 6.22 -7.02
CA LEU A 60 -0.24 6.17 -6.62
C LEU A 60 0.19 7.55 -6.12
N TYR A 61 0.78 7.59 -4.93
CA TYR A 61 1.38 8.79 -4.35
C TYR A 61 2.89 8.69 -4.40
N LEU A 62 3.56 9.78 -4.76
CA LEU A 62 4.99 9.79 -5.01
C LEU A 62 5.58 11.12 -4.55
N GLY A 63 6.68 11.06 -3.81
CA GLY A 63 7.51 12.23 -3.52
C GLY A 63 8.45 12.53 -4.68
N ASP A 64 8.95 13.75 -4.76
CA ASP A 64 9.91 14.20 -5.79
C ASP A 64 11.19 13.36 -5.82
N GLY A 65 11.74 12.99 -4.65
CA GLY A 65 12.95 12.15 -4.55
C GLY A 65 12.78 10.67 -4.93
N ALA A 66 11.59 10.28 -5.41
CA ALA A 66 11.27 8.91 -5.81
C ALA A 66 11.24 8.71 -7.34
N ILE A 67 11.51 9.78 -8.11
CA ILE A 67 11.73 9.78 -9.56
C ILE A 67 13.22 9.93 -9.86
#